data_AF-A0AA39GWF9-F1
#
_entry.id   AF-A0AA39GWF9-F1
#
_cell.length_a   1.000
_cell.length_b   1.000
_cell.length_c   1.000
_cell.angle_alpha   90.00
_cell.angle_beta   90.00
_cell.angle_gamma   90.00
#
_symmetry.space_group_name_H-M   'P 1'
#
loop_
_entity.id
_entity.type
_entity.pdbx_description
1 polymer ?
#
loop_
_entity_poly.entity_id
_entity_poly.type
_entity_poly.pdbx_seq_one_letter_code
_entity_poly.pdbx_strand_id
1 'polypeptide(L)'
;MLTSVSLMTRPNTCFNSFQVYDDIDLMKRLGLVCGMEKDLITLENIEKIKSCVPEALRPDIDQIVNTNHRPFEAFKTPRQPSRQH
;
A
#
# COMPACT_ATOMS: atom_id res chain seq x y z
N MET A 1 -32.34 -7.10 -19.28
CA MET A 1 -32.30 -6.11 -20.36
C MET A 1 -30.97 -5.39 -20.28
N LEU A 2 -30.08 -5.62 -21.24
CA LEU A 2 -28.74 -5.05 -21.28
C LEU A 2 -28.80 -3.71 -22.03
N THR A 3 -28.58 -2.60 -21.35
CA THR A 3 -28.46 -1.30 -22.00
C THR A 3 -27.01 -1.09 -22.39
N SER A 4 -26.68 -1.46 -23.63
CA SER A 4 -25.41 -1.12 -24.26
C SER A 4 -25.38 0.39 -24.53
N VAL A 5 -24.45 1.11 -23.91
CA VAL A 5 -24.17 2.51 -24.25
C VAL A 5 -22.93 2.51 -25.13
N SER A 6 -23.15 2.59 -26.44
CA SER A 6 -22.10 2.79 -27.44
C SER A 6 -21.69 4.26 -27.43
N LEU A 7 -20.60 4.60 -26.74
CA LEU A 7 -19.97 5.91 -26.92
C LEU A 7 -19.17 5.91 -28.22
N MET A 8 -19.56 6.79 -29.15
CA MET A 8 -18.82 7.11 -30.37
C MET A 8 -17.39 7.53 -30.02
N THR A 9 -16.42 6.71 -30.42
CA THR A 9 -15.00 6.87 -30.16
C THR A 9 -14.39 7.94 -31.07
N ARG A 10 -13.88 9.03 -30.49
CA ARG A 10 -12.93 9.94 -31.15
C ARG A 10 -11.52 9.31 -31.04
N PRO A 11 -10.68 9.34 -32.09
CA PRO A 11 -9.47 8.50 -32.18
C PRO A 11 -8.27 8.96 -31.32
N ASN A 12 -8.43 9.94 -30.41
CA ASN A 12 -7.29 10.57 -29.73
C ASN A 12 -7.37 10.54 -28.19
N THR A 13 -8.14 9.66 -27.57
CA THR A 13 -8.18 9.57 -26.10
C THR A 13 -7.11 8.61 -25.59
N CYS A 14 -5.93 9.16 -25.30
CA CYS A 14 -4.85 8.53 -24.54
C CYS A 14 -5.18 8.45 -23.04
N PHE A 15 -6.34 7.92 -22.66
CA PHE A 15 -6.62 7.63 -21.25
C PHE A 15 -6.30 6.18 -20.95
N ASN A 16 -4.99 5.87 -20.98
CA ASN A 16 -4.52 4.70 -20.28
C ASN A 16 -4.76 4.91 -18.78
N SER A 17 -5.16 3.85 -18.09
CA SER A 17 -5.35 3.89 -16.64
C SER A 17 -4.04 4.26 -15.95
N PHE A 18 -4.10 5.18 -14.99
CA PHE A 18 -2.97 5.50 -14.11
C PHE A 18 -3.27 5.02 -12.69
N GLN A 19 -2.21 4.62 -11.98
CA GLN A 19 -2.29 4.21 -10.58
C GLN A 19 -1.58 5.25 -9.72
N VAL A 20 -2.27 5.70 -8.69
CA VAL A 20 -1.72 6.57 -7.65
C VAL A 20 -1.43 5.69 -6.44
N TYR A 21 -0.24 5.80 -5.89
CA TYR A 21 0.19 5.09 -4.70
C TYR A 21 0.45 6.09 -3.58
N ASP A 22 0.14 5.69 -2.36
CA ASP A 22 0.55 6.44 -1.19
C ASP A 22 2.06 6.27 -0.97
N ASP A 23 2.66 7.23 -0.26
CA ASP A 23 4.08 7.27 0.05
C ASP A 23 4.59 5.97 0.71
N ILE A 24 3.80 5.39 1.63
CA ILE A 24 4.10 4.13 2.30
C ILE A 24 4.18 2.96 1.32
N ASP A 25 3.28 2.89 0.34
CA ASP A 25 3.29 1.81 -0.65
C ASP A 25 4.45 1.94 -1.63
N LEU A 26 4.85 3.18 -1.94
CA LEU A 26 6.07 3.43 -2.70
C LEU A 26 7.30 3.03 -1.89
N MET A 27 7.38 3.38 -0.60
CA MET A 27 8.49 3.01 0.29
C MET A 27 8.67 1.49 0.39
N LYS A 28 7.57 0.73 0.49
CA LYS A 28 7.59 -0.74 0.45
C LYS A 28 8.18 -1.28 -0.86
N ARG A 29 7.73 -0.74 -2.01
CA ARG A 29 8.23 -1.15 -3.33
C ARG A 29 9.69 -0.82 -3.57
N LEU A 30 10.16 0.28 -3.00
CA LEU A 30 11.55 0.69 -3.04
C LEU A 30 12.44 -0.12 -2.08
N GLY A 31 11.87 -1.02 -1.28
CA GLY A 31 12.62 -1.86 -0.33
C GLY A 31 13.11 -1.09 0.90
N LEU A 32 12.51 0.05 1.21
CA LEU A 32 12.95 0.93 2.30
C LEU A 32 12.46 0.49 3.68
N VAL A 33 11.61 -0.54 3.75
CA VAL A 33 11.00 -1.02 4.99
C VAL A 33 11.63 -2.34 5.50
N CYS A 34 12.87 -2.62 5.11
CA CYS A 34 13.69 -3.71 5.67
C CYS A 34 13.02 -5.11 5.63
N GLY A 35 12.19 -5.40 4.62
CA GLY A 35 11.52 -6.69 4.46
C GLY A 35 10.25 -6.87 5.29
N MET A 36 9.79 -5.82 6.00
CA MET A 36 8.54 -5.82 6.77
C MET A 36 7.29 -6.03 5.90
N GLU A 37 7.39 -5.86 4.59
CA GLU A 37 6.27 -5.94 3.66
C GLU A 37 5.94 -7.35 3.16
N LYS A 38 6.81 -8.34 3.42
CA LYS A 38 6.70 -9.72 2.91
C LYS A 38 6.79 -10.79 3.98
N ASP A 39 6.74 -10.42 5.26
CA ASP A 39 7.03 -11.31 6.40
C ASP A 39 8.41 -11.98 6.32
N LEU A 40 9.32 -11.44 5.50
CA LEU A 40 10.69 -11.92 5.27
C LEU A 40 11.70 -11.02 6.00
N ILE A 41 11.43 -10.75 7.26
CA ILE A 41 12.32 -9.96 8.11
C ILE A 41 13.48 -10.84 8.58
N THR A 42 14.71 -10.47 8.20
CA THR A 42 15.93 -11.10 8.72
C THR A 42 16.34 -10.49 10.06
N LEU A 43 17.12 -11.21 10.86
CA LEU A 43 17.61 -10.71 12.15
C LEU A 43 18.43 -9.40 12.00
N GLU A 44 19.27 -9.33 10.96
CA GLU A 44 20.04 -8.13 10.61
C GLU A 44 19.13 -6.91 10.34
N ASN A 45 17.98 -7.14 9.69
CA ASN A 45 17.02 -6.09 9.40
C ASN A 45 16.30 -5.61 10.66
N ILE A 46 16.02 -6.50 11.62
CA ILE A 46 15.43 -6.13 12.92
C ILE A 46 16.39 -5.20 13.67
N GLU A 47 17.68 -5.52 13.70
CA GLU A 47 18.69 -4.68 14.35
C GLU A 47 18.81 -3.32 13.69
N LYS A 48 18.81 -3.27 12.35
CA LYS A 48 18.75 -2.01 11.59
C LYS A 48 17.53 -1.19 11.98
N ILE A 49 16.33 -1.77 11.99
CA ILE A 49 15.09 -1.08 12.37
C ILE A 49 15.18 -0.55 13.81
N LYS A 50 15.67 -1.36 14.75
CA LYS A 50 15.87 -0.96 16.15
C LYS A 50 16.89 0.17 16.34
N SER A 51 17.83 0.32 15.42
CA SER A 51 18.79 1.44 15.41
C SER A 51 18.17 2.73 14.86
N CYS A 52 17.13 2.62 14.02
CA CYS A 52 16.42 3.76 13.44
C CYS A 52 15.34 4.34 14.39
N VAL A 53 15.00 3.63 15.45
CA VAL A 53 13.96 4.03 16.42
C VAL A 53 14.55 4.26 17.82
N PRO A 54 13.96 5.17 18.62
CA PRO A 54 14.32 5.34 20.02
C PRO A 54 14.20 4.05 20.84
N GLU A 55 14.98 3.94 21.93
CA GLU A 55 15.02 2.73 22.76
C GLU A 55 13.65 2.32 23.30
N ALA A 56 12.81 3.30 23.62
CA ALA A 56 11.46 3.09 24.14
C ALA A 56 10.53 2.35 23.17
N LEU A 57 10.78 2.42 21.86
CA LEU A 57 9.95 1.80 20.82
C LEU A 57 10.49 0.45 20.35
N ARG A 58 11.69 0.03 20.81
CA ARG A 58 12.26 -1.27 20.44
C ARG A 58 11.39 -2.47 20.84
N PRO A 59 10.71 -2.48 22.02
CA PRO A 59 9.80 -3.57 22.38
C PRO A 59 8.62 -3.71 21.40
N ASP A 60 8.13 -2.59 20.87
CA ASP A 60 7.04 -2.60 19.89
C ASP A 60 7.48 -3.23 18.57
N ILE A 61 8.73 -3.00 18.14
CA ILE A 61 9.30 -3.66 16.96
C ILE A 61 9.35 -5.18 17.16
N ASP A 62 9.76 -5.65 18.35
CA ASP A 62 9.76 -7.07 18.66
C ASP A 62 8.34 -7.66 18.64
N GLN A 63 7.34 -6.90 19.11
CA GLN A 63 5.96 -7.32 19.04
C GLN A 63 5.44 -7.39 17.59
N ILE A 64 5.81 -6.42 16.74
CA ILE A 64 5.43 -6.38 15.32
C ILE A 64 6.02 -7.55 14.56
N VAL A 65 7.28 -7.92 14.83
CA VAL A 65 7.95 -9.06 14.19
C VAL A 65 7.35 -10.39 14.64
N ASN A 66 7.05 -10.54 15.93
CA ASN A 66 6.55 -11.80 16.49
C ASN A 66 5.04 -12.00 16.26
N THR A 67 4.28 -10.92 16.07
CA THR A 67 2.85 -11.00 15.77
C THR A 67 2.70 -11.19 14.27
N ASN A 68 2.17 -12.35 13.84
CA ASN A 68 1.73 -12.56 12.45
C ASN A 68 0.79 -11.41 12.06
N HIS A 69 1.32 -10.46 11.29
CA HIS A 69 0.61 -9.23 10.97
C HIS A 69 -0.65 -9.65 10.20
N ARG A 70 -1.84 -9.41 10.75
CA ARG A 70 -3.04 -9.45 9.91
C ARG A 70 -2.78 -8.44 8.77
N PRO A 71 -3.02 -8.81 7.51
CA PRO A 71 -2.91 -7.86 6.43
C PRO A 71 -3.73 -6.63 6.82
N PHE A 72 -3.09 -5.46 6.78
CA PHE A 72 -3.78 -4.20 6.98
C PHE A 72 -4.78 -4.11 5.82
N GLU A 73 -6.02 -4.50 6.07
CA GLU A 73 -7.17 -4.23 5.22
C GLU A 73 -7.33 -2.72 5.22
N ALA A 74 -6.54 -2.06 4.38
CA ALA A 74 -6.70 -0.65 4.08
C ALA A 74 -8.17 -0.47 3.75
N PHE A 75 -8.83 0.46 4.45
CA PHE A 75 -10.15 0.93 4.09
C PHE A 75 -10.07 1.42 2.64
N LYS A 76 -10.34 0.52 1.68
CA LYS A 76 -10.68 0.87 0.32
C LYS A 76 -12.06 1.50 0.44
N THR A 77 -12.11 2.75 0.90
CA THR A 77 -13.34 3.52 0.89
C THR A 77 -13.82 3.48 -0.56
N PRO A 78 -15.00 2.94 -0.86
CA PRO A 78 -15.55 3.04 -2.19
C PRO A 78 -15.65 4.54 -2.47
N ARG A 79 -14.88 5.06 -3.44
CA ARG A 79 -15.07 6.43 -3.90
C ARG A 79 -16.51 6.51 -4.37
N GLN A 80 -17.34 7.24 -3.63
CA GLN A 80 -18.71 7.49 -4.07
C GLN A 80 -18.65 8.13 -5.46
N PRO A 81 -19.41 7.63 -6.44
CA PRO A 81 -19.49 8.29 -7.72
C PRO A 81 -20.09 9.68 -7.46
N SER A 82 -19.31 10.71 -7.80
CA SER A 82 -19.76 12.10 -7.78
C SER A 82 -21.11 12.20 -8.49
N ARG A 83 -22.11 12.64 -7.73
CA ARG A 83 -23.49 12.86 -8.22
C ARG A 83 -23.43 13.66 -9.52
N GLN A 84 -24.03 13.07 -10.55
CA GLN A 84 -24.30 13.71 -11.83
C GLN A 84 -25.16 14.95 -11.60
N HIS A 85 -24.85 16.03 -12.32
CA HIS A 85 -25.74 17.17 -12.50
C HIS A 85 -26.00 17.37 -13.99
#